data_AF-A0A158FT61-F1
#
_entry.id   AF-A0A158FT61-F1
#
_cell.length_a   1.000
_cell.length_b   1.000
_cell.length_c   1.000
_cell.angle_alpha   90.00
_cell.angle_beta   90.00
_cell.angle_gamma   90.00
#
_symmetry.space_group_name_H-M   'P 1'
#
loop_
_entity.id
_entity.type
_entity.pdbx_description
1 polymer ?
#
loop_
_entity_poly.entity_id
_entity_poly.type
_entity_poly.pdbx_seq_one_letter_code
_entity_poly.pdbx_strand_id
1 'polypeptide(L)'
;MQAVQHESQTQRYASCIAVSKRIRWDIDRDVIRARHFDFAHKFLPDGLSQVDRLTFLHAAEQRLMSQIQGRTYANMFRLCERFIGAKMLELGHDHALGDQIALEAVVRFTDEELKHQELFRRIELLAAEGMPEGYRFMPQADDVAQFVLGKCTWAILALTCHIEIFTQVHYRQSMETDDSLSPLFKDVFLFHWKEESQHAIIDELELIREHAKLDYAARDAAVDDLIALVAGVDGMLQMQAKADAEYFRAQCGRTFTAQQSTAIDAGLLDAYRWQYIVSGIEEPRFAKLLARLVDERQADRIGSALAPIMRRSPMN
;
A
#
# COMPACT_ATOMS: atom_id res chain seq x y z
N MET A 1 -22.45 29.37 -0.44
CA MET A 1 -21.99 28.07 0.11
C MET A 1 -20.98 27.38 -0.79
N GLN A 2 -21.24 27.21 -2.10
CA GLN A 2 -20.27 26.61 -3.04
C GLN A 2 -18.92 27.36 -3.14
N ALA A 3 -18.92 28.70 -3.21
CA ALA A 3 -17.67 29.48 -3.29
C ALA A 3 -16.79 29.32 -2.03
N VAL A 4 -17.40 29.33 -0.84
CA VAL A 4 -16.69 29.14 0.45
C VAL A 4 -16.17 27.70 0.59
N GLN A 5 -16.92 26.71 0.12
CA GLN A 5 -16.50 25.31 0.10
C GLN A 5 -15.33 25.09 -0.87
N HIS A 6 -15.37 25.72 -2.06
CA HIS A 6 -14.26 25.68 -3.03
C HIS A 6 -12.99 26.35 -2.47
N GLU A 7 -13.12 27.54 -1.87
CA GLU A 7 -12.00 28.25 -1.23
C GLU A 7 -11.34 27.42 -0.12
N SER A 8 -12.13 26.70 0.68
CA SER A 8 -11.61 25.78 1.69
C SER A 8 -10.90 24.52 1.12
N GLN A 9 -11.30 24.03 -0.06
CA GLN A 9 -10.64 22.90 -0.72
C GLN A 9 -9.30 23.31 -1.34
N THR A 10 -9.26 24.44 -2.06
CA THR A 10 -8.03 25.00 -2.64
C THR A 10 -6.98 25.27 -1.56
N GLN A 11 -7.39 25.74 -0.37
CA GLN A 11 -6.48 25.92 0.77
C GLN A 11 -5.89 24.59 1.29
N ARG A 12 -6.61 23.48 1.20
CA ARG A 12 -6.07 22.15 1.56
C ARG A 12 -5.01 21.69 0.56
N TYR A 13 -5.22 21.89 -0.75
CA TYR A 13 -4.16 21.64 -1.75
C TYR A 13 -2.93 22.52 -1.51
N ALA A 14 -3.12 23.82 -1.24
CA ALA A 14 -2.01 24.74 -0.93
C ALA A 14 -1.21 24.29 0.30
N SER A 15 -1.89 23.76 1.32
CA SER A 15 -1.25 23.20 2.51
C SER A 15 -0.41 21.96 2.18
N CYS A 16 -0.91 21.06 1.31
CA CYS A 16 -0.17 19.90 0.84
C CYS A 16 1.09 20.31 0.07
N ILE A 17 1.00 21.33 -0.80
CA ILE A 17 2.15 21.89 -1.52
C ILE A 17 3.20 22.43 -0.55
N ALA A 18 2.79 23.18 0.47
CA ALA A 18 3.71 23.74 1.46
C ALA A 18 4.44 22.64 2.23
N VAL A 19 3.75 21.54 2.57
CA VAL A 19 4.34 20.38 3.22
C VAL A 19 5.31 19.66 2.26
N SER A 20 4.88 19.29 1.05
CA SER A 20 5.73 18.66 0.01
C SER A 20 7.04 19.42 -0.20
N LYS A 21 6.97 20.76 -0.36
CA LYS A 21 8.16 21.63 -0.49
C LYS A 21 9.10 21.53 0.71
N ARG A 22 8.58 21.42 1.93
CA ARG A 22 9.37 21.38 3.16
C ARG A 22 10.01 20.03 3.40
N ILE A 23 9.34 18.93 3.02
CA ILE A 23 9.80 17.57 3.31
C ILE A 23 10.61 16.94 2.17
N ARG A 24 10.72 17.62 1.01
CA ARG A 24 11.40 17.13 -0.19
C ARG A 24 12.76 16.50 0.15
N TRP A 25 12.95 15.28 -0.34
CA TRP A 25 14.14 14.47 -0.11
C TRP A 25 14.61 13.76 -1.39
N ASP A 26 15.84 13.26 -1.36
CA ASP A 26 16.52 12.57 -2.45
C ASP A 26 16.92 11.14 -2.07
N ILE A 27 16.74 10.19 -2.98
CA ILE A 27 17.00 8.76 -2.74
C ILE A 27 18.46 8.53 -2.34
N ASP A 28 19.42 9.13 -3.04
CA ASP A 28 20.84 8.87 -2.83
C ASP A 28 21.39 9.62 -1.62
N ARG A 29 21.03 10.90 -1.48
CA ARG A 29 21.56 11.77 -0.43
C ARG A 29 20.93 11.54 0.94
N ASP A 30 19.62 11.31 0.99
CA ASP A 30 18.87 11.34 2.23
C ASP A 30 18.46 9.93 2.70
N VAL A 31 18.14 9.03 1.76
CA VAL A 31 17.69 7.66 2.06
C VAL A 31 18.83 6.65 1.93
N ILE A 32 19.17 6.14 0.75
CA ILE A 32 20.09 5.00 0.60
C ILE A 32 21.50 5.34 1.09
N ARG A 33 22.06 6.51 0.75
CA ARG A 33 23.38 6.99 1.25
C ARG A 33 24.51 5.98 1.06
N ALA A 34 24.49 5.25 -0.06
CA ALA A 34 25.41 4.14 -0.36
C ALA A 34 25.44 3.02 0.71
N ARG A 35 24.41 2.91 1.56
CA ARG A 35 24.28 1.84 2.55
C ARG A 35 23.83 0.54 1.88
N HIS A 36 24.29 -0.58 2.42
CA HIS A 36 23.80 -1.92 2.12
C HIS A 36 22.99 -2.46 3.29
N PHE A 37 22.20 -3.50 3.05
CA PHE A 37 21.49 -4.19 4.13
C PHE A 37 22.43 -5.03 4.98
N ASP A 38 22.21 -4.98 6.29
CA ASP A 38 22.72 -5.98 7.23
C ASP A 38 21.64 -7.05 7.46
N PHE A 39 21.91 -8.27 6.98
CA PHE A 39 21.00 -9.41 7.01
C PHE A 39 20.88 -10.06 8.41
N ALA A 40 21.55 -9.52 9.43
CA ALA A 40 21.26 -9.81 10.83
C ALA A 40 19.98 -9.12 11.32
N HIS A 41 19.47 -8.10 10.61
CA HIS A 41 18.24 -7.39 10.95
C HIS A 41 17.00 -7.94 10.23
N LYS A 42 15.82 -7.62 10.77
CA LYS A 42 14.55 -7.78 10.06
C LYS A 42 14.41 -6.71 8.99
N PHE A 43 13.65 -6.99 7.93
CA PHE A 43 13.30 -6.00 6.90
C PHE A 43 11.87 -5.48 7.00
N LEU A 44 10.97 -6.29 7.56
CA LEU A 44 9.60 -5.90 7.85
C LEU A 44 9.34 -6.07 9.37
N PRO A 45 8.73 -5.09 10.06
CA PRO A 45 8.49 -5.17 11.51
C PRO A 45 7.43 -6.23 11.85
N ASP A 46 7.40 -6.66 13.11
CA ASP A 46 6.50 -7.74 13.57
C ASP A 46 5.02 -7.41 13.41
N GLY A 47 4.63 -6.15 13.62
CA GLY A 47 3.25 -5.70 13.43
C GLY A 47 2.74 -5.83 11.98
N LEU A 48 3.65 -5.97 11.01
CA LEU A 48 3.30 -6.17 9.59
C LEU A 48 3.58 -7.59 9.11
N SER A 49 4.73 -8.15 9.48
CA SER A 49 5.07 -9.53 9.11
C SER A 49 4.14 -10.55 9.76
N GLN A 50 3.62 -10.24 10.96
CA GLN A 50 2.83 -11.12 11.82
C GLN A 50 3.48 -12.49 12.03
N VAL A 51 4.81 -12.53 11.94
CA VAL A 51 5.60 -13.77 11.96
C VAL A 51 5.63 -14.41 13.35
N ASP A 52 5.40 -13.61 14.39
CA ASP A 52 5.28 -14.02 15.79
C ASP A 52 4.12 -15.00 16.02
N ARG A 53 3.10 -14.98 15.16
CA ARG A 53 1.98 -15.95 15.17
C ARG A 53 2.43 -17.37 14.85
N LEU A 54 3.55 -17.56 14.15
CA LEU A 54 4.11 -18.86 13.80
C LEU A 54 5.09 -19.32 14.89
N THR A 55 4.54 -19.72 16.04
CA THR A 55 5.29 -20.00 17.27
C THR A 55 6.31 -21.15 17.17
N PHE A 56 6.21 -21.98 16.14
CA PHE A 56 7.17 -23.05 15.85
C PHE A 56 8.39 -22.60 15.04
N LEU A 57 8.45 -21.32 14.62
CA LEU A 57 9.61 -20.74 13.95
C LEU A 57 10.63 -20.23 14.96
N HIS A 58 11.90 -20.58 14.74
CA HIS A 58 13.02 -20.03 15.49
C HIS A 58 13.31 -18.58 15.07
N ALA A 59 14.00 -17.80 15.92
CA ALA A 59 14.27 -16.39 15.66
C ALA A 59 14.95 -16.11 14.31
N ALA A 60 15.86 -16.98 13.86
CA ALA A 60 16.50 -16.86 12.55
C ALA A 60 15.52 -17.07 11.38
N GLU A 61 14.54 -17.96 11.56
CA GLU A 61 13.51 -18.29 10.57
C GLU A 61 12.47 -17.17 10.51
N GLN A 62 12.09 -16.60 11.66
CA GLN A 62 11.23 -15.42 11.71
C GLN A 62 11.89 -14.23 11.02
N ARG A 63 13.20 -14.02 11.25
CA ARG A 63 13.97 -12.98 10.56
C ARG A 63 13.98 -13.23 9.04
N LEU A 64 14.25 -14.45 8.59
CA LEU A 64 14.21 -14.79 7.16
C LEU A 64 12.84 -14.48 6.55
N MET A 65 11.75 -14.87 7.21
CA MET A 65 10.40 -14.57 6.73
C MET A 65 10.16 -13.06 6.65
N SER A 66 10.58 -12.28 7.66
CA SER A 66 10.49 -10.81 7.61
C SER A 66 11.28 -10.20 6.44
N GLN A 67 12.41 -10.81 6.07
CA GLN A 67 13.26 -10.38 4.94
C GLN A 67 12.57 -10.65 3.60
N ILE A 68 11.95 -11.83 3.46
CA ILE A 68 11.14 -12.19 2.28
C ILE A 68 9.96 -11.22 2.14
N GLN A 69 9.20 -11.02 3.21
CA GLN A 69 8.07 -10.09 3.18
C GLN A 69 8.51 -8.65 2.94
N GLY A 70 9.67 -8.23 3.42
CA GLY A 70 10.25 -6.91 3.12
C GLY A 70 10.55 -6.70 1.63
N ARG A 71 11.04 -7.74 0.93
CA ARG A 71 11.20 -7.71 -0.54
C ARG A 71 9.87 -7.63 -1.26
N THR A 72 8.88 -8.40 -0.80
CA THR A 72 7.52 -8.35 -1.36
C THR A 72 6.86 -7.00 -1.10
N TYR A 73 7.11 -6.38 0.05
CA TYR A 73 6.63 -5.04 0.36
C TYR A 73 7.18 -4.01 -0.60
N ALA A 74 8.50 -3.99 -0.83
CA ALA A 74 9.09 -3.09 -1.82
C ALA A 74 8.50 -3.29 -3.22
N ASN A 75 8.37 -4.54 -3.68
CA ASN A 75 7.78 -4.80 -4.98
C ASN A 75 6.29 -4.44 -5.09
N MET A 76 5.50 -4.66 -4.03
CA MET A 76 4.08 -4.35 -4.03
C MET A 76 3.84 -2.84 -4.09
N PHE A 77 4.56 -2.04 -3.30
CA PHE A 77 4.45 -0.58 -3.38
C PHE A 77 4.90 -0.05 -4.74
N ARG A 78 6.05 -0.51 -5.26
CA ARG A 78 6.47 -0.16 -6.63
C ARG A 78 5.38 -0.45 -7.67
N LEU A 79 4.63 -1.53 -7.49
CA LEU A 79 3.51 -1.89 -8.36
C LEU A 79 2.30 -0.96 -8.17
N CYS A 80 1.96 -0.60 -6.93
CA CYS A 80 0.88 0.34 -6.62
C CYS A 80 1.15 1.74 -7.18
N GLU A 81 2.33 2.29 -6.89
CA GLU A 81 2.72 3.65 -7.28
C GLU A 81 2.62 3.86 -8.80
N ARG A 82 2.76 2.78 -9.57
CA ARG A 82 2.63 2.79 -11.04
C ARG A 82 1.23 3.21 -11.49
N PHE A 83 0.18 2.58 -10.97
CA PHE A 83 -1.19 2.94 -11.36
C PHE A 83 -1.68 4.20 -10.65
N ILE A 84 -1.19 4.47 -9.44
CA ILE A 84 -1.50 5.69 -8.68
C ILE A 84 -0.96 6.91 -9.44
N GLY A 85 0.34 6.93 -9.75
CA GLY A 85 0.95 8.02 -10.50
C GLY A 85 0.32 8.21 -11.89
N ALA A 86 -0.04 7.13 -12.59
CA ALA A 86 -0.73 7.20 -13.87
C ALA A 86 -2.13 7.85 -13.74
N LYS A 87 -2.90 7.49 -12.71
CA LYS A 87 -4.21 8.08 -12.47
C LYS A 87 -4.10 9.55 -12.03
N MET A 88 -3.14 9.89 -11.19
CA MET A 88 -2.91 11.28 -10.77
C MET A 88 -2.53 12.17 -11.95
N LEU A 89 -1.67 11.69 -12.86
CA LEU A 89 -1.35 12.40 -14.09
C LEU A 89 -2.59 12.67 -14.95
N GLU A 90 -3.48 11.69 -15.09
CA GLU A 90 -4.76 11.84 -15.79
C GLU A 90 -5.65 12.91 -15.12
N LEU A 91 -5.79 12.87 -13.79
CA LEU A 91 -6.59 13.83 -13.03
C LEU A 91 -6.02 15.26 -13.11
N GLY A 92 -4.71 15.41 -13.25
CA GLY A 92 -4.07 16.70 -13.47
C GLY A 92 -4.63 17.44 -14.69
N HIS A 93 -5.05 16.71 -15.73
CA HIS A 93 -5.66 17.32 -16.91
C HIS A 93 -6.96 18.08 -16.58
N ASP A 94 -7.77 17.58 -15.64
CA ASP A 94 -9.01 18.27 -15.22
C ASP A 94 -8.75 19.65 -14.60
N HIS A 95 -7.58 19.83 -13.98
CA HIS A 95 -7.19 21.08 -13.32
C HIS A 95 -6.40 22.02 -14.24
N ALA A 96 -5.99 21.55 -15.44
CA ALA A 96 -5.02 22.23 -16.30
C ALA A 96 -5.34 23.69 -16.63
N LEU A 97 -6.62 24.01 -16.86
CA LEU A 97 -7.11 25.38 -17.13
C LEU A 97 -7.95 25.97 -15.98
N GLY A 98 -8.04 25.24 -14.86
CA GLY A 98 -8.86 25.59 -13.70
C GLY A 98 -7.99 25.96 -12.49
N ASP A 99 -8.21 25.26 -11.38
CA ASP A 99 -7.48 25.48 -10.13
C ASP A 99 -6.00 25.10 -10.27
N GLN A 100 -5.16 26.12 -10.50
CA GLN A 100 -3.71 25.93 -10.65
C GLN A 100 -3.02 25.46 -9.37
N ILE A 101 -3.63 25.67 -8.19
CA ILE A 101 -3.10 25.17 -6.93
C ILE A 101 -3.37 23.66 -6.85
N ALA A 102 -4.56 23.20 -7.22
CA ALA A 102 -4.84 21.77 -7.32
C ALA A 102 -3.94 21.09 -8.36
N LEU A 103 -3.72 21.73 -9.52
CA LEU A 103 -2.78 21.24 -10.54
C LEU A 103 -1.35 21.07 -9.99
N GLU A 104 -0.80 22.09 -9.31
CA GLU A 104 0.55 21.98 -8.72
C GLU A 104 0.61 20.84 -7.70
N ALA A 105 -0.42 20.67 -6.87
CA ALA A 105 -0.47 19.61 -5.87
C ALA A 105 -0.45 18.21 -6.53
N VAL A 106 -1.25 17.99 -7.57
CA VAL A 106 -1.32 16.71 -8.30
C VAL A 106 -0.02 16.43 -9.09
N VAL A 107 0.62 17.46 -9.66
CA VAL A 107 1.93 17.30 -10.33
C VAL A 107 3.01 16.89 -9.33
N ARG A 108 3.01 17.49 -8.13
CA ARG A 108 3.95 17.12 -7.06
C ARG A 108 3.73 15.70 -6.56
N PHE A 109 2.48 15.33 -6.32
CA PHE A 109 2.11 13.95 -6.00
C PHE A 109 2.70 13.01 -7.05
N THR A 110 2.48 13.28 -8.33
CA THR A 110 2.97 12.43 -9.43
C THR A 110 4.51 12.34 -9.48
N ASP A 111 5.24 13.43 -9.22
CA ASP A 111 6.71 13.44 -9.09
C ASP A 111 7.18 12.55 -7.91
N GLU A 112 6.48 12.64 -6.78
CA GLU A 112 6.76 11.87 -5.56
C GLU A 112 6.51 10.37 -5.79
N GLU A 113 5.43 9.98 -6.47
CA GLU A 113 5.16 8.58 -6.83
C GLU A 113 6.20 7.96 -7.75
N LEU A 114 6.68 8.71 -8.75
CA LEU A 114 7.75 8.23 -9.63
C LEU A 114 9.05 8.00 -8.86
N LYS A 115 9.32 8.87 -7.87
CA LYS A 115 10.46 8.70 -6.96
C LYS A 115 10.28 7.50 -6.05
N HIS A 116 9.08 7.23 -5.54
CA HIS A 116 8.77 6.04 -4.74
C HIS A 116 8.96 4.75 -5.54
N GLN A 117 8.52 4.70 -6.79
CA GLN A 117 8.79 3.57 -7.69
C GLN A 117 10.28 3.27 -7.82
N GLU A 118 11.10 4.31 -8.04
CA GLU A 118 12.54 4.15 -8.16
C GLU A 118 13.19 3.74 -6.83
N LEU A 119 12.75 4.32 -5.72
CA LEU A 119 13.21 3.95 -4.39
C LEU A 119 12.98 2.45 -4.16
N PHE A 120 11.75 1.98 -4.31
CA PHE A 120 11.40 0.59 -4.03
C PHE A 120 12.06 -0.40 -5.01
N ARG A 121 12.26 -0.01 -6.27
CA ARG A 121 13.07 -0.80 -7.23
C ARG A 121 14.50 -1.00 -6.69
N ARG A 122 15.14 0.06 -6.19
CA ARG A 122 16.50 -0.02 -5.66
C ARG A 122 16.57 -0.79 -4.34
N ILE A 123 15.57 -0.66 -3.48
CA ILE A 123 15.48 -1.41 -2.22
C ILE A 123 15.34 -2.91 -2.47
N GLU A 124 14.54 -3.32 -3.47
CA GLU A 124 14.47 -4.73 -3.88
C GLU A 124 15.85 -5.26 -4.30
N LEU A 125 16.55 -4.52 -5.17
CA LEU A 125 17.86 -4.94 -5.68
C LEU A 125 18.89 -5.06 -4.55
N LEU A 126 18.94 -4.09 -3.63
CA LEU A 126 19.81 -4.14 -2.46
C LEU A 126 19.50 -5.33 -1.54
N ALA A 127 18.22 -5.67 -1.38
CA ALA A 127 17.83 -6.85 -0.61
C ALA A 127 18.22 -8.15 -1.33
N ALA A 128 18.17 -8.18 -2.66
CA ALA A 128 18.55 -9.34 -3.46
C ALA A 128 20.05 -9.66 -3.36
N GLU A 129 20.93 -8.66 -3.15
CA GLU A 129 22.40 -8.85 -3.08
C GLU A 129 22.85 -9.89 -2.04
N GLY A 130 22.13 -10.03 -0.92
CA GLY A 130 22.50 -10.93 0.17
C GLY A 130 21.46 -11.99 0.51
N MET A 131 20.42 -12.15 -0.30
CA MET A 131 19.46 -13.25 -0.16
C MET A 131 19.71 -14.34 -1.21
N PRO A 132 19.41 -15.61 -0.89
CA PRO A 132 19.51 -16.70 -1.87
C PRO A 132 18.75 -16.46 -3.16
N GLU A 133 19.14 -17.14 -4.23
CA GLU A 133 18.39 -17.12 -5.49
C GLU A 133 17.03 -17.84 -5.34
N GLY A 134 16.09 -17.53 -6.24
CA GLY A 134 14.80 -18.21 -6.34
C GLY A 134 13.59 -17.43 -5.83
N TYR A 135 13.80 -16.24 -5.25
CA TYR A 135 12.69 -15.31 -4.96
C TYR A 135 12.01 -14.88 -6.27
N ARG A 136 10.68 -14.81 -6.25
CA ARG A 136 9.87 -14.40 -7.40
C ARG A 136 8.78 -13.45 -6.94
N PHE A 137 8.75 -12.26 -7.52
CA PHE A 137 7.56 -11.40 -7.47
C PHE A 137 6.65 -11.78 -8.64
N MET A 138 5.49 -12.35 -8.33
CA MET A 138 4.60 -12.96 -9.30
C MET A 138 3.74 -11.95 -10.08
N PRO A 139 3.16 -10.90 -9.45
CA PRO A 139 2.33 -9.94 -10.17
C PRO A 139 3.12 -9.21 -11.27
N GLN A 140 2.51 -9.07 -12.45
CA GLN A 140 3.05 -8.27 -13.55
C GLN A 140 2.52 -6.85 -13.45
N ALA A 141 3.43 -5.87 -13.28
CA ALA A 141 3.04 -4.49 -12.98
C ALA A 141 2.13 -3.86 -14.05
N ASP A 142 2.36 -4.15 -15.34
CA ASP A 142 1.55 -3.61 -16.42
C ASP A 142 0.16 -4.24 -16.51
N ASP A 143 0.03 -5.55 -16.30
CA ASP A 143 -1.26 -6.23 -16.28
C ASP A 143 -2.12 -5.70 -15.12
N VAL A 144 -1.51 -5.49 -13.95
CA VAL A 144 -2.19 -4.95 -12.78
C VAL A 144 -2.58 -3.49 -13.00
N ALA A 145 -1.68 -2.67 -13.54
CA ALA A 145 -2.00 -1.28 -13.87
C ALA A 145 -3.13 -1.20 -14.90
N GLN A 146 -3.14 -2.04 -15.93
CA GLN A 146 -4.23 -2.10 -16.92
C GLN A 146 -5.56 -2.53 -16.28
N PHE A 147 -5.54 -3.53 -15.41
CA PHE A 147 -6.73 -3.96 -14.69
C PHE A 147 -7.32 -2.83 -13.82
N VAL A 148 -6.47 -2.14 -13.05
CA VAL A 148 -6.89 -1.05 -12.17
C VAL A 148 -7.38 0.14 -12.98
N LEU A 149 -6.59 0.62 -13.95
CA LEU A 149 -6.91 1.78 -14.77
C LEU A 149 -8.10 1.56 -15.72
N GLY A 150 -8.51 0.30 -15.93
CA GLY A 150 -9.74 -0.05 -16.63
C GLY A 150 -11.03 0.13 -15.82
N LYS A 151 -10.93 0.51 -14.53
CA LYS A 151 -12.08 0.78 -13.64
C LYS A 151 -12.49 2.24 -13.66
N CYS A 152 -13.69 2.53 -13.17
CA CYS A 152 -14.12 3.93 -13.06
C CYS A 152 -13.23 4.72 -12.09
N THR A 153 -13.05 6.01 -12.36
CA THR A 153 -12.17 6.91 -11.60
C THR A 153 -12.52 6.94 -10.11
N TRP A 154 -13.81 6.90 -9.75
CA TRP A 154 -14.23 6.86 -8.34
C TRP A 154 -13.71 5.63 -7.60
N ALA A 155 -13.77 4.45 -8.20
CA ALA A 155 -13.28 3.21 -7.59
C ALA A 155 -11.76 3.21 -7.45
N ILE A 156 -11.05 3.71 -8.47
CA ILE A 156 -9.58 3.84 -8.44
C ILE A 156 -9.15 4.80 -7.34
N LEU A 157 -9.82 5.95 -7.21
CA LEU A 157 -9.53 6.93 -6.16
C LEU A 157 -9.88 6.39 -4.75
N ALA A 158 -10.95 5.62 -4.62
CA ALA A 158 -11.29 4.97 -3.34
C ALA A 158 -10.24 3.92 -2.95
N LEU A 159 -9.72 3.13 -3.90
CA LEU A 159 -8.60 2.22 -3.66
C LEU A 159 -7.31 2.99 -3.32
N THR A 160 -7.00 4.07 -4.04
CA THR A 160 -5.80 4.89 -3.80
C THR A 160 -5.85 5.53 -2.41
N CYS A 161 -6.99 6.13 -2.02
CA CYS A 161 -7.23 6.63 -0.66
C CYS A 161 -6.99 5.55 0.40
N HIS A 162 -7.46 4.32 0.17
CA HIS A 162 -7.25 3.20 1.07
C HIS A 162 -5.76 2.87 1.22
N ILE A 163 -5.03 2.84 0.10
CA ILE A 163 -3.58 2.62 0.06
C ILE A 163 -2.85 3.68 0.87
N GLU A 164 -3.07 4.95 0.58
CA GLU A 164 -2.38 6.03 1.28
C GLU A 164 -2.72 6.13 2.75
N ILE A 165 -3.90 5.68 3.15
CA ILE A 165 -4.28 5.67 4.56
C ILE A 165 -3.58 4.51 5.29
N PHE A 166 -3.46 3.31 4.71
CA PHE A 166 -2.77 2.23 5.41
C PHE A 166 -1.27 2.45 5.51
N THR A 167 -0.63 3.21 4.61
CA THR A 167 0.80 3.56 4.76
C THR A 167 1.04 4.34 6.05
N GLN A 168 0.07 5.15 6.47
CA GLN A 168 0.08 5.85 7.77
C GLN A 168 -0.01 4.89 8.95
N VAL A 169 -0.85 3.85 8.84
CA VAL A 169 -1.00 2.80 9.84
C VAL A 169 0.29 2.02 9.99
N HIS A 170 0.88 1.58 8.88
CA HIS A 170 2.11 0.81 8.83
C HIS A 170 3.27 1.52 9.53
N TYR A 171 3.45 2.81 9.27
CA TYR A 171 4.51 3.58 9.88
C TYR A 171 4.30 3.74 11.40
N ARG A 172 3.13 4.28 11.80
CA ARG A 172 2.85 4.67 13.20
C ARG A 172 2.68 3.50 14.15
N GLN A 173 2.14 2.37 13.68
CA GLN A 173 1.80 1.24 14.55
C GLN A 173 2.85 0.13 14.54
N SER A 174 3.86 0.19 13.66
CA SER A 174 4.84 -0.90 13.56
C SER A 174 6.27 -0.42 13.36
N MET A 175 6.52 0.50 12.43
CA MET A 175 7.89 0.80 12.00
C MET A 175 8.63 1.73 12.98
N GLU A 176 7.94 2.69 13.61
CA GLU A 176 8.55 3.63 14.55
C GLU A 176 9.10 2.94 15.82
N THR A 177 8.48 1.84 16.24
CA THR A 177 8.71 1.21 17.55
C THR A 177 9.57 -0.06 17.53
N ASP A 178 9.91 -0.61 16.36
CA ASP A 178 10.66 -1.87 16.25
C ASP A 178 12.17 -1.64 16.18
N ASP A 179 12.87 -1.87 17.29
CA ASP A 179 14.33 -1.72 17.38
C ASP A 179 15.13 -2.80 16.64
N SER A 180 14.48 -3.89 16.20
CA SER A 180 15.13 -4.98 15.45
C SER A 180 15.10 -4.78 13.93
N LEU A 181 14.38 -3.75 13.47
CA LEU A 181 14.26 -3.40 12.06
C LEU A 181 15.56 -2.78 11.52
N SER A 182 15.95 -3.19 10.31
CA SER A 182 17.10 -2.63 9.60
C SER A 182 17.06 -1.10 9.58
N PRO A 183 18.14 -0.40 9.95
CA PRO A 183 18.21 1.07 9.92
C PRO A 183 17.90 1.65 8.54
N LEU A 184 18.29 0.96 7.46
CA LEU A 184 17.96 1.40 6.10
C LEU A 184 16.46 1.26 5.81
N PHE A 185 15.81 0.18 6.25
CA PHE A 185 14.35 0.04 6.10
C PHE A 185 13.60 1.08 6.93
N LYS A 186 14.05 1.37 8.16
CA LYS A 186 13.48 2.46 8.97
C LYS A 186 13.47 3.79 8.21
N ASP A 187 14.59 4.14 7.57
CA ASP A 187 14.67 5.37 6.79
C ASP A 187 13.80 5.31 5.52
N VAL A 188 13.81 4.21 4.77
CA VAL A 188 12.93 4.03 3.60
C VAL A 188 11.49 4.32 3.96
N PHE A 189 10.99 3.70 5.03
CA PHE A 189 9.61 3.89 5.47
C PHE A 189 9.35 5.29 6.02
N LEU A 190 10.28 5.88 6.76
CA LEU A 190 10.14 7.25 7.26
C LEU A 190 10.01 8.25 6.11
N PHE A 191 10.85 8.14 5.09
CA PHE A 191 10.86 9.09 3.98
C PHE A 191 9.67 8.90 3.03
N HIS A 192 9.28 7.65 2.77
CA HIS A 192 8.04 7.32 2.06
C HIS A 192 6.81 7.86 2.79
N TRP A 193 6.65 7.51 4.08
CA TRP A 193 5.53 7.93 4.91
C TRP A 193 5.36 9.46 5.04
N LYS A 194 6.49 10.19 5.10
CA LYS A 194 6.45 11.67 5.13
C LYS A 194 5.65 12.20 3.94
N GLU A 195 5.85 11.63 2.75
CA GLU A 195 5.14 12.03 1.55
C GLU A 195 3.73 11.41 1.47
N GLU A 196 3.52 10.17 1.90
CA GLU A 196 2.16 9.61 1.85
C GLU A 196 1.17 10.33 2.77
N SER A 197 1.66 11.07 3.77
CA SER A 197 0.81 11.85 4.67
C SER A 197 0.03 12.96 3.95
N GLN A 198 0.60 13.62 2.92
CA GLN A 198 -0.13 14.60 2.11
C GLN A 198 -0.88 13.96 0.93
N HIS A 199 -0.41 12.84 0.39
CA HIS A 199 -1.08 12.11 -0.68
C HIS A 199 -2.50 11.71 -0.26
N ALA A 200 -2.64 11.12 0.93
CA ALA A 200 -3.94 10.79 1.52
C ALA A 200 -4.92 11.98 1.61
N ILE A 201 -4.41 13.22 1.71
CA ILE A 201 -5.27 14.43 1.71
C ILE A 201 -5.70 14.79 0.28
N ILE A 202 -4.79 14.71 -0.68
CA ILE A 202 -5.07 14.97 -2.10
C ILE A 202 -6.07 13.93 -2.64
N ASP A 203 -5.88 12.65 -2.32
CA ASP A 203 -6.81 11.59 -2.75
C ASP A 203 -8.21 11.78 -2.19
N GLU A 204 -8.34 12.16 -0.92
CA GLU A 204 -9.65 12.50 -0.34
C GLU A 204 -10.34 13.63 -1.11
N LEU A 205 -9.59 14.67 -1.48
CA LEU A 205 -10.12 15.80 -2.23
C LEU A 205 -10.56 15.38 -3.62
N GLU A 206 -9.74 14.60 -4.33
CA GLU A 206 -10.05 14.09 -5.67
C GLU A 206 -11.23 13.10 -5.63
N LEU A 207 -11.30 12.21 -4.64
CA LEU A 207 -12.42 11.27 -4.49
C LEU A 207 -13.74 12.00 -4.23
N ILE A 208 -13.74 13.01 -3.36
CA ILE A 208 -14.93 13.83 -3.11
C ILE A 208 -15.32 14.63 -4.36
N ARG A 209 -14.34 15.19 -5.08
CA ARG A 209 -14.56 15.90 -6.34
C ARG A 209 -15.18 14.99 -7.39
N GLU A 210 -14.65 13.79 -7.56
CA GLU A 210 -15.15 12.79 -8.51
C GLU A 210 -16.54 12.32 -8.12
N HIS A 211 -16.77 12.01 -6.84
CA HIS A 211 -18.08 11.61 -6.34
C HIS A 211 -19.18 12.63 -6.68
N ALA A 212 -18.88 13.93 -6.57
CA ALA A 212 -19.81 15.01 -6.87
C ALA A 212 -20.23 15.08 -8.35
N LYS A 213 -19.44 14.52 -9.28
CA LYS A 213 -19.76 14.46 -10.71
C LYS A 213 -20.76 13.35 -11.06
N LEU A 214 -20.78 12.28 -10.27
CA LEU A 214 -21.54 11.07 -10.57
C LEU A 214 -22.99 11.17 -10.07
N ASP A 215 -23.91 10.61 -10.85
CA ASP A 215 -25.27 10.33 -10.39
C ASP A 215 -25.33 9.05 -9.54
N TYR A 216 -26.52 8.70 -9.03
CA TYR A 216 -26.69 7.52 -8.18
C TYR A 216 -26.34 6.21 -8.90
N ALA A 217 -26.76 6.05 -10.17
CA ALA A 217 -26.54 4.81 -10.90
C ALA A 217 -25.04 4.58 -11.18
N ALA A 218 -24.32 5.64 -11.54
CA ALA A 218 -22.88 5.62 -11.71
C ALA A 218 -22.15 5.34 -10.39
N ARG A 219 -22.61 5.90 -9.26
CA ARG A 219 -22.05 5.60 -7.93
C ARG A 219 -22.27 4.15 -7.51
N ASP A 220 -23.46 3.60 -7.75
CA ASP A 220 -23.76 2.20 -7.45
C ASP A 220 -22.89 1.26 -8.28
N ALA A 221 -22.69 1.55 -9.58
CA ALA A 221 -21.75 0.79 -10.41
C ALA A 221 -20.28 0.97 -9.97
N ALA A 222 -19.89 2.14 -9.47
CA ALA A 222 -18.55 2.37 -8.97
C ALA A 222 -18.22 1.54 -7.73
N VAL A 223 -19.22 1.21 -6.92
CA VAL A 223 -19.05 0.29 -5.77
C VAL A 223 -18.71 -1.12 -6.25
N ASP A 224 -19.30 -1.59 -7.36
CA ASP A 224 -18.98 -2.89 -7.97
C ASP A 224 -17.53 -2.93 -8.45
N ASP A 225 -17.07 -1.84 -9.06
CA ASP A 225 -15.69 -1.70 -9.49
C ASP A 225 -14.73 -1.69 -8.29
N LEU A 226 -15.06 -1.00 -7.20
CA LEU A 226 -14.25 -1.02 -5.98
C LEU A 226 -14.17 -2.44 -5.40
N ILE A 227 -15.28 -3.17 -5.36
CA ILE A 227 -15.30 -4.58 -4.92
C ILE A 227 -14.42 -5.44 -5.83
N ALA A 228 -14.51 -5.25 -7.15
CA ALA A 228 -13.69 -5.97 -8.12
C ALA A 228 -12.20 -5.64 -7.96
N LEU A 229 -11.85 -4.38 -7.68
CA LEU A 229 -10.48 -3.97 -7.39
C LEU A 229 -9.93 -4.68 -6.16
N VAL A 230 -10.66 -4.66 -5.04
CA VAL A 230 -10.24 -5.33 -3.79
C VAL A 230 -10.12 -6.84 -3.98
N ALA A 231 -11.04 -7.46 -4.73
CA ALA A 231 -10.95 -8.87 -5.08
C ALA A 231 -9.71 -9.18 -5.95
N GLY A 232 -9.38 -8.29 -6.89
CA GLY A 232 -8.15 -8.36 -7.68
C GLY A 232 -6.90 -8.27 -6.81
N VAL A 233 -6.86 -7.32 -5.87
CA VAL A 233 -5.78 -7.22 -4.87
C VAL A 233 -5.65 -8.51 -4.09
N ASP A 234 -6.73 -9.03 -3.50
CA ASP A 234 -6.68 -10.28 -2.73
C ASP A 234 -6.18 -11.47 -3.57
N GLY A 235 -6.59 -11.57 -4.84
CA GLY A 235 -6.09 -12.58 -5.76
C GLY A 235 -4.57 -12.51 -5.99
N MET A 236 -4.03 -11.29 -6.10
CA MET A 236 -2.58 -11.08 -6.18
C MET A 236 -1.87 -11.47 -4.88
N LEU A 237 -2.44 -11.12 -3.73
CA LEU A 237 -1.88 -11.47 -2.41
C LEU A 237 -1.84 -12.99 -2.22
N GLN A 238 -2.88 -13.71 -2.61
CA GLN A 238 -2.90 -15.18 -2.59
C GLN A 238 -1.79 -15.78 -3.45
N MET A 239 -1.58 -15.26 -4.66
CA MET A 239 -0.51 -15.70 -5.56
C MET A 239 0.87 -15.45 -4.97
N GLN A 240 1.12 -14.24 -4.45
CA GLN A 240 2.40 -13.86 -3.90
C GLN A 240 2.71 -14.57 -2.58
N ALA A 241 1.72 -14.69 -1.68
CA ALA A 241 1.87 -15.42 -0.42
C ALA A 241 2.33 -16.87 -0.65
N LYS A 242 1.75 -17.54 -1.66
CA LYS A 242 2.16 -18.89 -2.04
C LYS A 242 3.61 -18.93 -2.52
N ALA A 243 4.02 -18.02 -3.40
CA ALA A 243 5.39 -17.97 -3.91
C ALA A 243 6.42 -17.70 -2.80
N ASP A 244 6.08 -16.80 -1.87
CA ASP A 244 6.94 -16.48 -0.73
C ASP A 244 7.01 -17.61 0.28
N ALA A 245 5.93 -18.37 0.47
CA ALA A 245 5.91 -19.56 1.32
C ALA A 245 6.78 -20.68 0.74
N GLU A 246 6.71 -20.90 -0.58
CA GLU A 246 7.57 -21.84 -1.30
C GLU A 246 9.05 -21.43 -1.16
N TYR A 247 9.35 -20.15 -1.38
CA TYR A 247 10.70 -19.62 -1.24
C TYR A 247 11.22 -19.74 0.21
N PHE A 248 10.40 -19.38 1.20
CA PHE A 248 10.75 -19.53 2.62
C PHE A 248 11.12 -20.98 2.97
N ARG A 249 10.28 -21.95 2.61
CA ARG A 249 10.56 -23.38 2.88
C ARG A 249 11.82 -23.87 2.19
N ALA A 250 12.11 -23.39 0.98
CA ALA A 250 13.32 -23.76 0.25
C ALA A 250 14.59 -23.23 0.94
N GLN A 251 14.53 -22.05 1.56
CA GLN A 251 15.70 -21.39 2.17
C GLN A 251 15.84 -21.60 3.69
N CYS A 252 14.81 -22.09 4.38
CA CYS A 252 14.81 -22.22 5.83
C CYS A 252 15.80 -23.26 6.40
N GLY A 253 16.37 -24.13 5.54
CA GLY A 253 17.41 -25.09 5.94
C GLY A 253 16.91 -26.30 6.74
N ARG A 254 15.59 -26.45 6.92
CA ARG A 254 14.95 -27.63 7.52
C ARG A 254 13.61 -27.95 6.87
N THR A 255 13.10 -29.14 7.14
CA THR A 255 11.76 -29.56 6.73
C THR A 255 10.69 -29.17 7.77
N PHE A 256 9.47 -29.00 7.29
CA PHE A 256 8.29 -28.70 8.10
C PHE A 256 7.30 -29.86 8.02
N THR A 257 6.53 -30.08 9.08
CA THR A 257 5.39 -31.00 9.01
C THR A 257 4.32 -30.46 8.05
N ALA A 258 3.36 -31.30 7.65
CA ALA A 258 2.22 -30.86 6.85
C ALA A 258 1.44 -29.74 7.54
N GLN A 259 1.21 -29.87 8.85
CA GLN A 259 0.53 -28.85 9.67
C GLN A 259 1.30 -27.53 9.71
N GLN A 260 2.62 -27.57 9.94
CA GLN A 260 3.46 -26.37 9.92
C GLN A 260 3.50 -25.72 8.54
N SER A 261 3.51 -26.51 7.46
CA SER A 261 3.50 -25.98 6.09
C SER A 261 2.19 -25.25 5.79
N THR A 262 1.05 -25.83 6.17
CA THR A 262 -0.26 -25.17 6.09
C THR A 262 -0.31 -23.88 6.90
N ALA A 263 0.26 -23.89 8.12
CA ALA A 263 0.32 -22.70 8.96
C ALA A 263 1.20 -21.59 8.34
N ILE A 264 2.33 -21.93 7.71
CA ILE A 264 3.16 -20.96 6.97
C ILE A 264 2.37 -20.33 5.81
N ASP A 265 1.69 -21.15 5.00
CA ASP A 265 0.91 -20.68 3.85
C ASP A 265 -0.22 -19.73 4.31
N ALA A 266 -0.96 -20.11 5.35
CA ALA A 266 -2.03 -19.30 5.92
C ALA A 266 -1.50 -18.04 6.60
N GLY A 267 -0.37 -18.12 7.32
CA GLY A 267 0.26 -17.01 8.02
C GLY A 267 0.72 -15.91 7.09
N LEU A 268 1.37 -16.27 5.99
CA LEU A 268 1.79 -15.31 4.97
C LEU A 268 0.61 -14.62 4.29
N LEU A 269 -0.43 -15.37 3.94
CA LEU A 269 -1.64 -14.78 3.34
C LEU A 269 -2.36 -13.85 4.32
N ASP A 270 -2.53 -14.26 5.57
CA ASP A 270 -3.13 -13.42 6.62
C ASP A 270 -2.31 -12.12 6.81
N ALA A 271 -0.98 -12.21 6.83
CA ALA A 271 -0.10 -11.05 6.96
C ALA A 271 -0.23 -10.10 5.76
N TYR A 272 -0.33 -10.64 4.54
CA TYR A 272 -0.50 -9.81 3.34
C TYR A 272 -1.88 -9.16 3.28
N ARG A 273 -2.95 -9.89 3.63
CA ARG A 273 -4.28 -9.28 3.77
C ARG A 273 -4.28 -8.20 4.84
N TRP A 274 -3.57 -8.41 5.95
CA TRP A 274 -3.38 -7.37 6.95
C TRP A 274 -2.70 -6.13 6.38
N GLN A 275 -1.58 -6.30 5.68
CA GLN A 275 -0.80 -5.21 5.09
C GLN A 275 -1.60 -4.42 4.04
N TYR A 276 -2.23 -5.08 3.06
CA TYR A 276 -2.71 -4.38 1.87
C TYR A 276 -4.24 -4.22 1.79
N ILE A 277 -4.99 -4.72 2.77
CA ILE A 277 -6.47 -4.62 2.78
C ILE A 277 -6.98 -4.26 4.17
N VAL A 278 -6.77 -5.12 5.16
CA VAL A 278 -7.47 -5.04 6.45
C VAL A 278 -7.03 -3.83 7.27
N SER A 279 -5.74 -3.51 7.33
CA SER A 279 -5.23 -2.35 8.09
C SER A 279 -5.87 -1.02 7.63
N GLY A 280 -6.07 -0.84 6.32
CA GLY A 280 -6.74 0.34 5.76
C GLY A 280 -8.25 0.35 5.94
N ILE A 281 -8.91 -0.82 5.89
CA ILE A 281 -10.35 -0.94 6.15
C ILE A 281 -10.69 -0.64 7.61
N GLU A 282 -9.85 -1.09 8.55
CA GLU A 282 -10.05 -0.89 9.98
C GLU A 282 -9.68 0.52 10.46
N GLU A 283 -8.93 1.30 9.65
CA GLU A 283 -8.53 2.66 10.00
C GLU A 283 -9.73 3.63 9.99
N PRO A 284 -10.06 4.26 11.13
CA PRO A 284 -11.25 5.12 11.25
C PRO A 284 -11.33 6.25 10.23
N ARG A 285 -10.19 6.78 9.75
CA ARG A 285 -10.18 7.82 8.73
C ARG A 285 -10.80 7.36 7.41
N PHE A 286 -10.40 6.18 6.92
CA PHE A 286 -10.94 5.63 5.68
C PHE A 286 -12.40 5.18 5.85
N ALA A 287 -12.71 4.48 6.94
CA ALA A 287 -14.08 4.04 7.23
C ALA A 287 -15.08 5.21 7.25
N LYS A 288 -14.72 6.33 7.90
CA LYS A 288 -15.54 7.56 7.92
C LYS A 288 -15.63 8.25 6.57
N LEU A 289 -14.58 8.19 5.75
CA LEU A 289 -14.64 8.71 4.39
C LEU A 289 -15.62 7.91 3.55
N LEU A 290 -15.46 6.59 3.49
CA LEU A 290 -16.30 5.72 2.68
C LEU A 290 -17.77 5.80 3.12
N ALA A 291 -18.06 5.76 4.43
CA ALA A 291 -19.41 5.86 4.97
C ALA A 291 -20.14 7.17 4.63
N ARG A 292 -19.41 8.25 4.25
CA ARG A 292 -20.02 9.50 3.77
C ARG A 292 -20.37 9.46 2.28
N LEU A 293 -19.79 8.52 1.53
CA LEU A 293 -19.89 8.44 0.07
C LEU A 293 -20.81 7.31 -0.41
N VAL A 294 -21.15 6.35 0.45
CA VAL A 294 -21.99 5.21 0.11
C VAL A 294 -23.27 5.18 0.96
N ASP A 295 -24.35 4.65 0.39
CA ASP A 295 -25.57 4.36 1.15
C ASP A 295 -25.49 2.99 1.88
N GLU A 296 -26.52 2.66 2.66
CA GLU A 296 -26.58 1.41 3.43
C GLU A 296 -26.51 0.16 2.53
N ARG A 297 -27.20 0.16 1.38
CA ARG A 297 -27.19 -0.97 0.45
C ARG A 297 -25.79 -1.18 -0.15
N GLN A 298 -25.13 -0.09 -0.54
CA GLN A 298 -23.76 -0.11 -1.05
C GLN A 298 -22.77 -0.57 0.02
N ALA A 299 -22.91 -0.07 1.25
CA ALA A 299 -22.10 -0.47 2.39
C ALA A 299 -22.23 -1.97 2.70
N ASP A 300 -23.46 -2.51 2.68
CA ASP A 300 -23.72 -3.94 2.90
C ASP A 300 -23.05 -4.83 1.85
N ARG A 301 -23.04 -4.39 0.59
CA ARG A 301 -22.36 -5.09 -0.51
C ARG A 301 -20.84 -5.11 -0.32
N ILE A 302 -20.26 -3.97 0.05
CA ILE A 302 -18.84 -3.85 0.37
C ILE A 302 -18.50 -4.76 1.56
N GLY A 303 -19.26 -4.70 2.65
CA GLY A 303 -19.06 -5.53 3.84
C GLY A 303 -19.16 -7.02 3.54
N SER A 304 -20.14 -7.44 2.74
CA SER A 304 -20.31 -8.82 2.31
C SER A 304 -19.13 -9.32 1.48
N ALA A 305 -18.59 -8.48 0.60
CA ALA A 305 -17.41 -8.80 -0.20
C ALA A 305 -16.12 -8.88 0.62
N LEU A 306 -15.98 -8.05 1.67
CA LEU A 306 -14.82 -8.03 2.56
C LEU A 306 -14.82 -9.16 3.60
N ALA A 307 -16.00 -9.63 4.03
CA ALA A 307 -16.15 -10.66 5.06
C ALA A 307 -15.23 -11.90 4.90
N PRO A 308 -15.06 -12.51 3.71
CA PRO A 308 -14.13 -13.64 3.54
C PRO A 308 -12.66 -13.24 3.70
N ILE A 309 -12.28 -12.00 3.39
CA ILE A 309 -10.89 -11.49 3.46
C ILE A 309 -10.51 -11.13 4.89
N MET A 310 -11.46 -10.56 5.66
CA MET A 310 -11.25 -10.14 7.04
C MET A 310 -11.10 -11.31 8.04
N ARG A 311 -11.52 -12.52 7.65
CA ARG A 311 -11.38 -13.71 8.51
C ARG A 311 -9.93 -14.16 8.57
N ARG A 312 -9.35 -14.15 9.77
CA ARG A 312 -8.01 -14.70 10.04
C ARG A 312 -8.05 -16.21 10.19
N SER A 313 -6.99 -16.87 9.74
CA SER A 313 -6.82 -18.31 9.90
C SER A 313 -6.31 -18.66 11.31
N PRO A 314 -6.81 -19.73 11.95
CA PRO A 314 -6.19 -20.25 13.16
C PRO A 314 -4.80 -20.80 12.83
N MET A 315 -3.80 -20.50 13.66
CA MET A 315 -2.39 -20.87 13.42
C MET A 315 -1.96 -22.12 14.21
N ASN A 316 -2.93 -22.90 14.68
CA ASN A 316 -2.73 -24.08 15.53
C ASN A 316 -2.74 -25.37 14.73
#